data_AF-A0A4Z1HVN8-F1
#
_entry.id   AF-A0A4Z1HVN8-F1
#
_cell.length_a   1.000
_cell.length_b   1.000
_cell.length_c   1.000
_cell.angle_alpha   90.00
_cell.angle_beta   90.00
_cell.angle_gamma   90.00
#
_symmetry.space_group_name_H-M   'P 1'
#
loop_
_entity.id
_entity.type
_entity.pdbx_description
1 polymer ?
#
loop_
_entity_poly.entity_id
_entity_poly.type
_entity_poly.pdbx_seq_one_letter_code
_entity_poly.pdbx_strand_id
1 'polypeptide(L)'
;MAPTIVLIYGANRGIGKGILELYLSKQNYTVIAVNRDPNHPSSKALADLLTAEGSSLVLVKVDATVSTDALEAVKQLEAQGIDHIDIVIANAGVCYVWPKVSEVKAEDIQGHLFETSPNSENLSPLVLPQDISRNQLDMPNSAYAPSKVAIHWLTKAIHREEPTLIAFPIDPGWVQTDLGNTVLTTSALTQLL
;
A
#
# COMPACT_ATOMS: atom_id res chain seq x y z
N MET A 1 15.00 14.32 -20.21
CA MET A 1 14.16 13.11 -20.33
C MET A 1 12.90 13.39 -19.53
N ALA A 2 11.72 12.93 -19.95
CA ALA A 2 10.52 13.06 -19.11
C ALA A 2 10.72 12.24 -17.82
N PRO A 3 10.23 12.73 -16.65
CA PRO A 3 10.38 12.00 -15.40
C PRO A 3 9.54 10.72 -15.41
N THR A 4 10.03 9.66 -14.76
CA THR A 4 9.22 8.46 -14.50
C THR A 4 8.26 8.72 -13.33
N ILE A 5 6.99 8.41 -13.51
CA ILE A 5 5.92 8.70 -12.55
C ILE A 5 5.58 7.44 -11.75
N VAL A 6 5.78 7.52 -10.43
CA VAL A 6 5.57 6.40 -9.49
C VAL A 6 4.50 6.78 -8.48
N LEU A 7 3.36 6.10 -8.51
CA LEU A 7 2.29 6.26 -7.54
C LEU A 7 2.41 5.23 -6.42
N ILE A 8 2.37 5.65 -5.16
CA ILE A 8 2.55 4.78 -3.99
C ILE A 8 1.41 5.00 -3.00
N TYR A 9 0.63 3.96 -2.74
CA TYR A 9 -0.38 3.96 -1.69
C TYR A 9 0.23 3.68 -0.32
N GLY A 10 -0.15 4.47 0.69
CA GLY A 10 0.35 4.32 2.06
C GLY A 10 1.82 4.70 2.18
N ALA A 11 2.22 5.80 1.53
CA ALA A 11 3.62 6.20 1.39
C ALA A 11 4.14 7.03 2.58
N ASN A 12 3.30 7.35 3.56
CA ASN A 12 3.71 8.16 4.72
C ASN A 12 4.39 7.38 5.86
N ARG A 13 4.31 6.04 5.88
CA ARG A 13 4.89 5.22 6.96
C ARG A 13 5.38 3.86 6.45
N GLY A 14 6.18 3.19 7.28
CA GLY A 14 6.60 1.80 7.08
C GLY A 14 7.25 1.55 5.72
N ILE A 15 6.86 0.44 5.08
CA ILE A 15 7.42 -0.02 3.80
C ILE A 15 7.20 1.02 2.69
N GLY A 16 5.98 1.54 2.57
CA GLY A 16 5.64 2.54 1.56
C GLY A 16 6.50 3.81 1.67
N LYS A 17 6.82 4.26 2.89
CA LYS A 17 7.74 5.38 3.10
C LYS A 17 9.16 5.07 2.65
N GLY A 18 9.69 3.89 2.99
CA GLY A 18 11.02 3.49 2.54
C GLY A 18 11.12 3.40 1.00
N ILE A 19 10.08 2.91 0.34
CA ILE A 19 10.00 2.88 -1.12
C ILE A 19 9.93 4.30 -1.70
N LEU A 20 9.14 5.20 -1.09
CA LEU A 20 9.06 6.60 -1.49
C LEU A 20 10.43 7.29 -1.40
N GLU A 21 11.13 7.16 -0.28
CA GLU A 21 12.47 7.74 -0.08
C GLU A 21 13.47 7.19 -1.11
N LEU A 22 13.40 5.88 -1.42
CA LEU A 22 14.20 5.27 -2.45
C LEU A 22 13.98 5.91 -3.83
N TYR A 23 12.74 6.11 -4.26
CA TYR A 23 12.48 6.74 -5.56
C TYR A 23 12.83 8.23 -5.57
N LEU A 24 12.58 8.97 -4.49
CA LEU A 24 12.99 10.38 -4.39
C LEU A 24 14.51 10.56 -4.44
N SER A 25 15.29 9.56 -3.99
CA SER A 25 16.76 9.59 -4.07
C SER A 25 17.32 9.37 -5.49
N LYS A 26 16.48 8.97 -6.45
CA LYS A 26 16.87 8.77 -7.85
C LYS A 26 16.53 10.00 -8.68
N GLN A 27 17.31 10.30 -9.71
CA GLN A 27 17.08 11.45 -10.59
C GLN A 27 15.91 11.23 -11.54
N ASN A 28 15.21 12.31 -11.91
CA ASN A 28 14.11 12.32 -12.89
C ASN A 28 12.92 11.40 -12.53
N TYR A 29 12.45 11.46 -11.29
CA TYR A 29 11.24 10.77 -10.83
C TYR A 29 10.19 11.74 -10.27
N THR A 30 8.93 11.56 -10.66
CA THR A 30 7.79 12.17 -9.96
C THR A 30 7.15 11.10 -9.09
N VAL A 31 7.30 11.23 -7.77
CA VAL A 31 6.72 10.27 -6.83
C VAL A 31 5.41 10.83 -6.28
N ILE A 32 4.32 10.11 -6.49
CA ILE A 32 2.99 10.46 -5.99
C ILE A 32 2.74 9.66 -4.71
N ALA A 33 2.75 10.34 -3.57
CA ALA A 33 2.37 9.78 -2.28
C ALA A 33 0.85 9.84 -2.11
N VAL A 34 0.20 8.68 -2.12
CA VAL A 34 -1.23 8.57 -1.87
C VAL A 34 -1.47 8.19 -0.42
N ASN A 35 -2.07 9.09 0.35
CA ASN A 35 -2.32 8.92 1.78
C ASN A 35 -3.80 9.20 2.12
N ARG A 36 -4.31 8.47 3.12
CA ARG A 36 -5.70 8.61 3.60
C ARG A 36 -6.01 10.02 4.13
N ASP A 37 -5.10 10.53 4.94
CA ASP A 37 -5.19 11.83 5.58
C ASP A 37 -3.90 12.64 5.33
N PRO A 38 -3.95 13.65 4.45
CA PRO A 38 -2.83 14.59 4.24
C PRO A 38 -2.49 15.43 5.48
N ASN A 39 -3.44 15.60 6.41
CA ASN A 39 -3.23 16.40 7.62
C ASN A 39 -2.53 15.63 8.74
N HIS A 40 -2.48 14.30 8.64
CA HIS A 40 -1.80 13.45 9.60
C HIS A 40 -0.31 13.84 9.70
N PRO A 41 0.30 13.87 10.91
CA PRO A 41 1.68 14.29 11.09
C PRO A 41 2.69 13.58 10.17
N SER A 42 2.53 12.25 9.96
CA SER A 42 3.41 11.51 9.06
C SER A 42 3.25 11.88 7.59
N SER A 43 2.08 12.35 7.16
CA SER A 43 1.86 12.86 5.80
C SER A 43 2.50 14.24 5.63
N LYS A 44 2.36 15.12 6.63
CA LYS A 44 2.99 16.45 6.63
C LYS A 44 4.52 16.38 6.60
N ALA A 45 5.10 15.43 7.34
CA ALA A 45 6.54 15.21 7.37
C ALA A 45 7.14 14.80 6.01
N LEU A 46 6.32 14.39 5.03
CA LEU A 46 6.82 14.11 3.68
C LEU A 46 7.30 15.37 2.96
N ALA A 47 6.80 16.55 3.33
CA ALA A 47 7.24 17.82 2.73
C ALA A 47 8.71 18.16 3.03
N ASP A 48 9.29 17.56 4.07
CA ASP A 48 10.68 17.80 4.49
C ASP A 48 11.67 16.84 3.79
N LEU A 49 11.19 15.93 2.95
CA LEU A 49 12.04 14.95 2.27
C LEU A 49 12.85 15.61 1.15
N LEU A 50 14.14 15.26 1.11
CA LEU A 50 15.04 15.68 0.04
C LEU A 50 14.74 14.87 -1.24
N THR A 51 14.78 15.55 -2.38
CA THR A 51 14.67 14.93 -3.70
C THR A 51 15.98 15.08 -4.46
N ALA A 52 16.33 14.06 -5.25
CA ALA A 52 17.43 14.15 -6.19
C ALA A 52 17.08 15.10 -7.35
N GLU A 53 18.08 15.45 -8.14
CA GLU A 53 17.92 16.35 -9.29
C GLU A 53 16.86 15.84 -10.27
N GLY A 54 15.96 16.75 -10.68
CA GLY A 54 14.86 16.43 -11.59
C GLY A 54 13.73 15.62 -10.96
N SER A 55 13.79 15.34 -9.65
CA SER A 55 12.76 14.58 -8.94
C SER A 55 11.87 15.44 -8.07
N SER A 56 10.61 15.05 -7.97
CA SER A 56 9.58 15.77 -7.22
C SER A 56 8.65 14.82 -6.48
N LEU A 57 7.98 15.35 -5.46
CA LEU A 57 7.00 14.65 -4.65
C LEU A 57 5.64 15.35 -4.80
N VAL A 58 4.59 14.56 -5.04
CA VAL A 58 3.20 15.02 -5.06
C VAL A 58 2.43 14.26 -3.99
N LEU A 59 1.77 14.97 -3.07
CA LEU A 59 0.91 14.36 -2.05
C LEU A 59 -0.55 14.44 -2.50
N VAL A 60 -1.22 13.29 -2.56
CA VAL A 60 -2.63 13.16 -2.96
C VAL A 60 -3.43 12.44 -1.88
N LYS A 61 -4.65 12.91 -1.63
CA LYS A 61 -5.59 12.27 -0.72
C LYS A 61 -6.31 11.14 -1.44
N VAL A 62 -6.25 9.93 -0.89
CA VAL A 62 -7.23 8.88 -1.19
C VAL A 62 -7.56 8.11 0.07
N ASP A 63 -8.83 8.16 0.48
CA ASP A 63 -9.42 7.23 1.43
C ASP A 63 -10.20 6.14 0.69
N ALA A 64 -9.76 4.88 0.82
CA ALA A 64 -10.39 3.75 0.15
C ALA A 64 -11.84 3.51 0.60
N THR A 65 -12.24 4.04 1.76
CA THR A 65 -13.64 3.96 2.23
C THR A 65 -14.54 5.04 1.63
N VAL A 66 -13.99 5.97 0.85
CA VAL A 66 -14.72 7.07 0.20
C VAL A 66 -14.69 6.83 -1.31
N SER A 67 -15.83 6.44 -1.88
CA SER A 67 -15.91 6.01 -3.29
C SER A 67 -15.50 7.08 -4.31
N THR A 68 -15.59 8.36 -3.96
CA THR A 68 -15.23 9.48 -4.84
C THR A 68 -13.75 9.85 -4.82
N ASP A 69 -13.00 9.47 -3.77
CA ASP A 69 -11.65 9.98 -3.52
C ASP A 69 -10.67 9.59 -4.66
N ALA A 70 -10.78 8.38 -5.21
CA ALA A 70 -9.92 7.93 -6.30
C ALA A 70 -10.12 8.78 -7.58
N LEU A 71 -11.37 9.11 -7.92
CA LEU A 71 -11.67 9.92 -9.09
C LEU A 71 -11.21 11.38 -8.91
N GLU A 72 -11.40 11.94 -7.72
CA GLU A 72 -10.92 13.29 -7.41
C GLU A 72 -9.38 13.36 -7.40
N ALA A 73 -8.70 12.30 -6.95
CA ALA A 73 -7.26 12.17 -7.04
C ALA A 73 -6.77 12.19 -8.50
N VAL A 74 -7.44 11.48 -9.41
CA VAL A 74 -7.12 11.52 -10.85
C VAL A 74 -7.25 12.95 -11.39
N LYS A 75 -8.38 13.63 -11.13
CA LYS A 75 -8.58 15.03 -11.56
C LYS A 75 -7.51 15.97 -11.00
N GLN A 76 -7.12 15.77 -9.74
CA GLN A 76 -6.07 16.55 -9.09
C GLN A 76 -4.70 16.36 -9.75
N LEU A 77 -4.38 15.13 -10.18
CA LEU A 77 -3.14 14.81 -10.88
C LEU A 77 -3.14 15.38 -12.30
N GLU A 78 -4.24 15.22 -13.04
CA GLU A 78 -4.41 15.80 -14.38
C GLU A 78 -4.25 17.33 -14.35
N ALA A 79 -4.84 18.01 -13.35
CA ALA A 79 -4.70 19.45 -13.16
C ALA A 79 -3.26 19.90 -12.87
N GLN A 80 -2.40 18.99 -12.41
CA GLN A 80 -0.97 19.23 -12.21
C GLN A 80 -0.11 18.84 -13.43
N GLY A 81 -0.74 18.45 -14.54
CA GLY A 81 -0.07 18.03 -15.76
C GLY A 81 0.46 16.60 -15.74
N ILE A 82 -0.04 15.77 -14.82
CA ILE A 82 0.27 14.33 -14.76
C ILE A 82 -0.84 13.61 -15.51
N ASP A 83 -0.54 13.14 -16.73
CA ASP A 83 -1.47 12.48 -17.65
C ASP A 83 -1.29 10.96 -17.76
N HIS A 84 -0.23 10.42 -17.14
CA HIS A 84 0.04 8.98 -17.08
C HIS A 84 0.75 8.60 -15.77
N ILE A 85 0.80 7.30 -15.50
CA ILE A 85 1.56 6.70 -14.39
C ILE A 85 2.33 5.53 -14.96
N ASP A 86 3.64 5.47 -14.70
CA ASP A 86 4.49 4.36 -15.17
C ASP A 86 4.47 3.19 -14.20
N ILE A 87 4.44 3.47 -12.90
CA ILE A 87 4.52 2.47 -11.83
C ILE A 87 3.49 2.81 -10.75
N VAL A 88 2.66 1.85 -10.39
CA VAL A 88 1.74 1.96 -9.24
C VAL A 88 2.15 0.95 -8.19
N ILE A 89 2.26 1.34 -6.93
CA ILE A 89 2.60 0.51 -5.78
C ILE A 89 1.43 0.56 -4.77
N ALA A 90 0.51 -0.39 -4.87
CA ALA A 90 -0.54 -0.65 -3.88
C ALA A 90 0.03 -1.32 -2.63
N ASN A 91 0.66 -0.50 -1.79
CA ASN A 91 1.23 -0.90 -0.52
C ASN A 91 0.26 -0.71 0.67
N ALA A 92 -0.73 0.20 0.57
CA ALA A 92 -1.63 0.48 1.67
C ALA A 92 -2.38 -0.77 2.15
N GLY A 93 -2.52 -0.90 3.46
CA GLY A 93 -3.28 -1.96 4.10
C GLY A 93 -3.41 -1.69 5.59
N VAL A 94 -4.40 -2.32 6.21
CA VAL A 94 -4.68 -2.20 7.64
C VAL A 94 -4.74 -3.58 8.28
N CYS A 95 -4.30 -3.67 9.52
CA CYS A 95 -4.55 -4.81 10.38
C CYS A 95 -4.85 -4.26 11.78
N TYR A 96 -6.05 -4.48 12.27
CA TYR A 96 -6.51 -3.94 13.56
C TYR A 96 -6.97 -5.02 14.55
N VAL A 97 -7.11 -6.29 14.11
CA VAL A 97 -7.40 -7.44 14.98
C VAL A 97 -6.57 -8.66 14.58
N TRP A 98 -6.28 -9.52 15.55
CA TRP A 98 -5.51 -10.76 15.40
C TRP A 98 -6.30 -11.98 15.95
N PRO A 99 -7.47 -12.32 15.38
CA PRO A 99 -8.33 -13.36 15.94
C PRO A 99 -7.92 -14.77 15.48
N LYS A 100 -8.23 -15.76 16.32
CA LYS A 100 -8.27 -17.16 15.86
C LYS A 100 -9.44 -17.37 14.89
N VAL A 101 -9.39 -18.46 14.14
CA VAL A 101 -10.47 -18.83 13.20
C VAL A 101 -11.81 -19.00 13.92
N SER A 102 -11.80 -19.47 15.18
CA SER A 102 -13.01 -19.62 16.00
C SER A 102 -13.59 -18.30 16.54
N GLU A 103 -12.83 -17.21 16.45
CA GLU A 103 -13.14 -15.92 17.10
C GLU A 103 -13.35 -14.78 16.09
N VAL A 104 -12.91 -14.96 14.84
CA VAL A 104 -13.00 -13.94 13.80
C VAL A 104 -14.46 -13.66 13.42
N LYS A 105 -14.79 -12.38 13.27
CA LYS A 105 -16.11 -11.96 12.82
C LYS A 105 -16.12 -11.71 11.31
N ALA A 106 -17.30 -11.81 10.69
CA ALA A 106 -17.45 -11.53 9.27
C ALA A 106 -17.09 -10.08 8.94
N GLU A 107 -17.41 -9.14 9.83
CA GLU A 107 -17.11 -7.72 9.67
C GLU A 107 -15.60 -7.46 9.71
N ASP A 108 -14.86 -8.22 10.53
CA ASP A 108 -13.40 -8.13 10.57
C ASP A 108 -12.81 -8.59 9.22
N ILE A 109 -13.26 -9.71 8.68
CA ILE A 109 -12.80 -10.20 7.36
C ILE A 109 -13.14 -9.20 6.26
N GLN A 110 -14.37 -8.68 6.25
CA GLN A 110 -14.83 -7.70 5.27
C GLN A 110 -13.99 -6.43 5.32
N GLY A 111 -13.78 -5.84 6.51
CA GLY A 111 -12.98 -4.63 6.65
C GLY A 111 -11.54 -4.80 6.14
N HIS A 112 -10.91 -5.95 6.41
CA HIS A 112 -9.56 -6.23 5.91
C HIS A 112 -9.52 -6.50 4.39
N LEU A 113 -10.59 -7.03 3.80
CA LEU A 113 -10.68 -7.20 2.35
C LEU A 113 -10.91 -5.87 1.61
N PHE A 114 -11.86 -5.05 2.07
CA PHE A 114 -12.21 -3.79 1.41
C PHE A 114 -11.15 -2.71 1.57
N GLU A 115 -10.51 -2.59 2.74
CA GLU A 115 -9.47 -1.57 2.93
C GLU A 115 -8.13 -1.90 2.26
N THR A 116 -7.91 -3.18 1.89
CA THR A 116 -6.66 -3.61 1.24
C THR A 116 -6.81 -3.80 -0.28
N SER A 117 -8.03 -3.76 -0.81
CA SER A 117 -8.30 -3.83 -2.25
C SER A 117 -8.69 -2.44 -2.75
N PRO A 118 -7.95 -1.81 -3.67
CA PRO A 118 -8.43 -0.59 -4.30
C PRO A 118 -9.78 -0.90 -4.98
N ASN A 119 -10.79 -0.06 -4.73
CA ASN A 119 -12.06 -0.12 -5.44
C ASN A 119 -11.79 -0.08 -6.95
N SER A 120 -12.49 -0.95 -7.69
CA SER A 120 -12.21 -1.38 -9.06
C SER A 120 -12.45 -0.33 -10.16
N GLU A 121 -12.31 0.97 -9.88
CA GLU A 121 -12.70 2.04 -10.80
C GLU A 121 -11.53 2.94 -11.27
N ASN A 122 -10.36 2.37 -11.57
CA ASN A 122 -9.27 2.94 -12.42
C ASN A 122 -7.87 3.15 -11.80
N LEU A 123 -7.34 2.25 -10.97
CA LEU A 123 -5.90 2.27 -10.70
C LEU A 123 -5.30 0.85 -10.69
N SER A 124 -4.55 0.55 -11.75
CA SER A 124 -3.86 -0.72 -11.97
C SER A 124 -2.67 -0.87 -11.02
N PRO A 125 -2.66 -1.80 -10.06
CA PRO A 125 -1.63 -1.79 -9.03
C PRO A 125 -0.59 -2.92 -9.12
N LEU A 126 0.69 -2.59 -8.85
CA LEU A 126 1.65 -3.52 -8.21
C LEU A 126 1.18 -3.69 -6.78
N VAL A 127 0.79 -4.89 -6.37
CA VAL A 127 0.27 -5.11 -5.03
C VAL A 127 1.29 -5.86 -4.18
N LEU A 128 1.38 -5.53 -2.89
CA LEU A 128 2.20 -6.27 -1.93
C LEU A 128 1.33 -7.28 -1.13
N PRO A 129 1.09 -8.52 -1.61
CA PRO A 129 0.52 -9.58 -0.79
C PRO A 129 1.59 -10.39 -0.07
N GLN A 130 1.14 -11.00 1.02
CA GLN A 130 1.86 -12.03 1.77
C GLN A 130 1.72 -13.39 1.06
N ASP A 131 2.84 -14.06 0.81
CA ASP A 131 2.92 -15.49 0.50
C ASP A 131 2.90 -16.27 1.83
N ILE A 132 1.70 -16.70 2.19
CA ILE A 132 1.38 -17.44 3.41
C ILE A 132 2.06 -18.82 3.53
N SER A 133 2.74 -19.34 2.51
CA SER A 133 3.22 -20.73 2.55
C SER A 133 4.64 -20.93 3.11
N ARG A 134 5.51 -19.91 3.09
CA ARG A 134 6.93 -20.08 3.48
C ARG A 134 7.41 -19.21 4.64
N ASN A 135 6.70 -18.12 4.98
CA ASN A 135 7.12 -17.15 6.01
C ASN A 135 6.03 -16.86 7.06
N GLN A 136 5.09 -17.78 7.28
CA GLN A 136 4.01 -17.55 8.24
C GLN A 136 4.56 -17.66 9.67
N LEU A 137 4.56 -16.53 10.37
CA LEU A 137 4.75 -16.54 11.82
C LEU A 137 3.54 -17.24 12.46
N ASP A 138 3.79 -18.07 13.48
CA ASP A 138 2.74 -18.79 14.20
C ASP A 138 1.96 -17.81 15.08
N MET A 139 0.95 -17.16 14.49
CA MET A 139 0.09 -16.19 15.16
C MET A 139 -1.35 -16.23 14.62
N PRO A 140 -2.35 -15.92 15.47
CA PRO A 140 -3.73 -15.81 15.01
C PRO A 140 -3.88 -14.61 14.06
N ASN A 141 -4.15 -14.89 12.79
CA ASN A 141 -4.25 -13.86 11.74
C ASN A 141 -5.42 -14.15 10.79
N SER A 142 -6.59 -14.46 11.36
CA SER A 142 -7.71 -15.00 10.58
C SER A 142 -8.51 -13.92 9.82
N ALA A 143 -8.23 -12.63 10.06
CA ALA A 143 -8.86 -11.51 9.36
C ALA A 143 -7.96 -10.93 8.25
N TYR A 144 -6.70 -10.62 8.56
CA TYR A 144 -5.78 -9.99 7.61
C TYR A 144 -5.10 -10.97 6.65
N ALA A 145 -4.70 -12.17 7.08
CA ALA A 145 -4.07 -13.13 6.17
C ALA A 145 -4.94 -13.47 4.94
N PRO A 146 -6.26 -13.73 5.07
CA PRO A 146 -7.11 -13.96 3.90
C PRO A 146 -7.13 -12.81 2.89
N SER A 147 -7.05 -11.54 3.33
CA SER A 147 -7.03 -10.41 2.41
C SER A 147 -5.76 -10.39 1.56
N LYS A 148 -4.64 -10.86 2.12
CA LYS A 148 -3.37 -10.99 1.41
C LYS A 148 -3.37 -12.13 0.39
N VAL A 149 -4.06 -13.23 0.68
CA VAL A 149 -4.30 -14.29 -0.32
C VAL A 149 -5.16 -13.79 -1.47
N ALA A 150 -6.24 -13.06 -1.16
CA ALA A 150 -7.13 -12.49 -2.16
C ALA A 150 -6.38 -11.57 -3.12
N ILE A 151 -5.50 -10.72 -2.60
CA ILE A 151 -4.62 -9.86 -3.42
C ILE A 151 -3.74 -10.68 -4.35
N HIS A 152 -3.12 -11.76 -3.87
CA HIS A 152 -2.26 -12.59 -4.70
C HIS A 152 -3.03 -13.18 -5.91
N TRP A 153 -4.28 -13.58 -5.70
CA TRP A 153 -5.16 -14.00 -6.80
C TRP A 153 -5.48 -12.85 -7.75
N LEU A 154 -5.89 -11.70 -7.22
CA LEU A 154 -6.24 -10.52 -8.02
C LEU A 154 -5.07 -10.03 -8.87
N THR A 155 -3.86 -9.96 -8.32
CA THR A 155 -2.65 -9.59 -9.08
C THR A 155 -2.41 -10.54 -10.26
N LYS A 156 -2.60 -11.85 -10.05
CA LYS A 156 -2.48 -12.85 -11.14
C LYS A 156 -3.62 -12.75 -12.16
N ALA A 157 -4.82 -12.33 -11.74
CA ALA A 157 -5.92 -12.05 -12.66
C ALA A 157 -5.60 -10.83 -13.52
N ILE A 158 -5.24 -9.70 -12.90
CA ILE A 158 -4.85 -8.45 -13.58
C ILE A 158 -3.76 -8.70 -14.62
N HIS A 159 -2.66 -9.37 -14.24
CA HIS A 159 -1.56 -9.63 -15.19
C HIS A 159 -1.99 -10.49 -16.40
N ARG A 160 -3.00 -11.35 -16.24
CA ARG A 160 -3.53 -12.18 -17.33
C ARG A 160 -4.56 -11.46 -18.18
N GLU A 161 -5.37 -10.61 -17.55
CA GLU A 161 -6.49 -9.91 -18.17
C GLU A 161 -6.06 -8.62 -18.88
N GLU A 162 -4.94 -8.02 -18.45
CA GLU A 162 -4.41 -6.76 -18.99
C GLU A 162 -3.01 -6.97 -19.61
N PRO A 163 -2.89 -7.32 -20.91
CA PRO A 163 -1.62 -7.69 -21.54
C PRO A 163 -0.57 -6.58 -21.59
N THR A 164 -0.99 -5.32 -21.47
CA THR A 164 -0.12 -4.14 -21.44
C THR A 164 0.49 -3.88 -20.05
N LEU A 165 0.00 -4.59 -19.02
CA LEU A 165 0.39 -4.38 -17.63
C LEU A 165 1.15 -5.58 -17.08
N ILE A 166 2.29 -5.28 -16.46
CA ILE A 166 3.05 -6.26 -15.68
C ILE A 166 2.65 -6.08 -14.22
N ALA A 167 1.96 -7.07 -13.65
CA ALA A 167 1.56 -7.06 -12.26
C ALA A 167 2.14 -8.30 -11.56
N PHE A 168 2.80 -8.09 -10.42
CA PHE A 168 3.35 -9.17 -9.62
C PHE A 168 3.26 -8.84 -8.12
N PRO A 169 3.14 -9.87 -7.27
CA PRO A 169 3.13 -9.70 -5.84
C PRO A 169 4.54 -9.51 -5.25
N ILE A 170 4.66 -8.77 -4.15
CA ILE A 170 5.85 -8.77 -3.29
C ILE A 170 5.42 -9.07 -1.84
N ASP A 171 6.08 -10.06 -1.24
CA ASP A 171 5.90 -10.43 0.17
C ASP A 171 7.16 -10.09 0.97
N PRO A 172 7.13 -9.04 1.82
CA PRO A 172 8.29 -8.61 2.57
C PRO A 172 8.58 -9.44 3.83
N GLY A 173 7.75 -10.44 4.16
CA GLY A 173 7.82 -11.13 5.45
C GLY A 173 7.51 -10.19 6.62
N TRP A 174 8.07 -10.46 7.80
CA TRP A 174 7.92 -9.56 8.95
C TRP A 174 8.88 -8.38 8.85
N VAL A 175 8.33 -7.17 8.94
CA VAL A 175 9.11 -5.93 8.87
C VAL A 175 8.79 -5.06 10.08
N GLN A 176 9.84 -4.55 10.73
CA GLN A 176 9.74 -3.64 11.87
C GLN A 176 9.13 -2.29 11.43
N THR A 177 7.81 -2.20 11.51
CA THR A 177 6.99 -1.03 11.17
C THR A 177 5.94 -0.84 12.27
N ASP A 178 5.27 0.31 12.34
CA ASP A 178 4.15 0.51 13.28
C ASP A 178 3.14 -0.65 13.22
N LEU A 179 2.75 -1.06 12.00
CA LEU A 179 1.84 -2.18 11.77
C LEU A 179 2.44 -3.51 12.23
N GLY A 180 3.68 -3.81 11.82
CA GLY A 180 4.39 -5.04 12.21
C GLY A 180 4.62 -5.16 13.71
N ASN A 181 4.73 -4.04 14.41
CA ASN A 181 4.90 -3.97 15.87
C ASN A 181 3.59 -4.20 16.63
N THR A 182 2.41 -3.95 16.03
CA THR A 182 1.10 -4.24 16.68
C THR A 182 0.90 -5.72 17.00
N VAL A 183 1.55 -6.59 16.22
CA VAL A 183 1.62 -8.03 16.45
C VAL A 183 2.23 -8.34 17.82
N LEU A 184 3.33 -7.66 18.17
CA LEU A 184 4.07 -7.90 19.42
C LEU A 184 3.29 -7.44 20.65
N THR A 185 2.37 -6.48 20.47
CA THR A 185 1.51 -5.99 21.56
C THR A 185 0.28 -6.88 21.80
N THR A 186 -0.10 -7.74 20.85
CA THR A 186 -1.33 -8.55 20.89
C THR A 186 -1.07 -10.04 21.01
N SER A 187 0.07 -10.53 20.51
CA SER A 187 0.53 -11.90 20.70
C SER A 187 1.52 -11.96 21.87
N ALA A 188 1.51 -13.06 22.62
CA ALA A 188 2.47 -13.34 23.70
C ALA A 188 3.91 -13.60 23.19
N LEU A 189 4.34 -12.93 22.11
CA LEU A 189 5.66 -13.07 21.49
C LEU A 189 6.76 -12.27 22.20
N THR A 190 6.60 -11.95 23.48
CA THR A 190 7.62 -11.29 24.30
C THR A 190 8.81 -12.21 24.64
N GLN A 191 8.90 -13.42 24.09
CA GLN A 191 9.92 -14.42 24.44
C GLN A 191 10.89 -14.81 23.32
N LEU A 192 10.86 -14.16 22.14
CA LEU A 192 11.71 -14.55 20.99
C LEU A 192 12.59 -13.43 20.42
N LEU A 193 12.82 -12.35 21.17
CA LEU A 193 13.86 -11.35 20.91
C LEU A 193 14.68 -11.13 22.18
#